data_AF-A0A922PW88-F1
#
_entry.id   AF-A0A922PW88-F1
#
_cell.length_a   1.000
_cell.length_b   1.000
_cell.length_c   1.000
_cell.angle_alpha   90.00
_cell.angle_beta   90.00
_cell.angle_gamma   90.00
#
_symmetry.space_group_name_H-M   'P 1'
#
loop_
_entity.id
_entity.type
_entity.pdbx_description
1 polymer ?
#
loop_
_entity_poly.entity_id
_entity_poly.type
_entity_poly.pdbx_seq_one_letter_code
_entity_poly.pdbx_strand_id
1 'polypeptide(L)'
;MPRGQWQTKHGYCQIKYSWRQAGWRYEARWHERIPKAKLITRPSWRLDRVRPGKGYGPHVQPRLAETRVGDRWLPLRRIRYAAVRYNHGQATTADIQMLRAAHPVAVAKPFPGK
;
A
#
# COMPACT_ATOMS: atom_id res chain seq x y z
N MET A 1 5.73 -17.38 -9.85
CA MET A 1 6.77 -16.38 -9.52
C MET A 1 6.21 -14.96 -9.67
N PRO A 2 6.28 -14.09 -8.65
CA PRO A 2 5.88 -12.69 -8.81
C PRO A 2 6.84 -11.97 -9.76
N ARG A 3 6.30 -11.21 -10.73
CA ARG A 3 7.09 -10.39 -11.66
C ARG A 3 7.23 -8.98 -11.08
N GLY A 4 8.48 -8.51 -10.94
CA GLY A 4 8.80 -7.15 -10.50
C GLY A 4 8.63 -6.14 -11.64
N GLN A 5 7.99 -5.00 -11.38
CA GLN A 5 7.94 -3.88 -12.34
C GLN A 5 8.48 -2.61 -11.69
N TRP A 6 9.40 -1.92 -12.39
CA TRP A 6 9.97 -0.63 -11.99
C TRP A 6 9.13 0.52 -12.54
N GLN A 7 8.82 1.53 -11.72
CA GLN A 7 8.10 2.74 -12.13
C GLN A 7 8.58 3.98 -11.35
N THR A 8 8.68 5.13 -12.03
CA THR A 8 8.93 6.43 -11.39
C THR A 8 7.63 7.22 -11.29
N LYS A 9 7.16 7.51 -10.07
CA LYS A 9 5.90 8.24 -9.86
C LYS A 9 5.92 9.10 -8.60
N HIS A 10 5.44 10.35 -8.70
CA HIS A 10 5.32 11.31 -7.59
C HIS A 10 6.58 11.48 -6.71
N GLY A 11 7.79 11.37 -7.29
CA GLY A 11 9.03 11.47 -6.53
C GLY A 11 9.40 10.21 -5.75
N TYR A 12 8.98 9.03 -6.21
CA TYR A 12 9.46 7.75 -5.73
C TYR A 12 9.87 6.86 -6.91
N CYS A 13 10.96 6.12 -6.74
CA CYS A 13 11.26 4.95 -7.55
C CYS A 13 10.57 3.76 -6.89
N GLN A 14 9.79 2.99 -7.64
CA GLN A 14 8.94 1.95 -7.07
C GLN A 14 9.18 0.59 -7.73
N ILE A 15 9.32 -0.45 -6.91
CA ILE A 15 9.29 -1.85 -7.36
C ILE A 15 7.98 -2.46 -6.93
N LYS A 16 7.23 -3.02 -7.88
CA LYS A 16 5.94 -3.65 -7.64
C LYS A 16 6.02 -5.16 -7.77
N TYR A 17 5.51 -5.87 -6.76
CA TYR A 17 5.27 -7.32 -6.79
C TYR A 17 3.77 -7.58 -6.69
N SER A 18 3.27 -8.57 -7.42
CA SER A 18 1.85 -8.95 -7.38
C SER A 18 1.68 -10.45 -7.39
N TRP A 19 0.76 -10.95 -6.57
CA TRP A 19 0.40 -12.37 -6.49
C TRP A 19 -1.09 -12.53 -6.14
N ARG A 20 -1.60 -13.76 -6.25
CA ARG A 20 -2.96 -14.11 -5.86
C ARG A 20 -2.92 -15.19 -4.78
N GLN A 21 -3.75 -15.05 -3.75
CA GLN A 21 -3.86 -16.03 -2.67
C GLN A 21 -5.23 -15.90 -1.99
N ALA A 22 -5.87 -17.02 -1.68
CA ALA A 22 -7.15 -17.07 -0.95
C ALA A 22 -8.25 -16.15 -1.54
N GLY A 23 -8.36 -16.06 -2.86
CA GLY A 23 -9.35 -15.20 -3.55
C GLY A 23 -9.01 -13.70 -3.57
N TRP A 24 -7.87 -13.31 -3.02
CA TRP A 24 -7.35 -11.93 -3.05
C TRP A 24 -6.23 -11.79 -4.08
N ARG A 25 -6.16 -10.61 -4.70
CA ARG A 25 -4.98 -10.12 -5.42
C ARG A 25 -4.20 -9.20 -4.50
N TYR A 26 -2.95 -9.56 -4.21
CA TYR A 26 -2.03 -8.77 -3.40
C TYR A 26 -1.08 -7.96 -4.29
N GLU A 27 -0.69 -6.81 -3.78
CA GLU A 27 0.28 -5.92 -4.41
C GLU A 27 1.20 -5.31 -3.35
N ALA A 28 2.47 -5.69 -3.36
CA ALA A 28 3.50 -5.06 -2.55
C ALA A 28 4.27 -4.05 -3.40
N ARG A 29 4.45 -2.84 -2.89
CA ARG A 29 5.24 -1.78 -3.53
C ARG A 29 6.38 -1.37 -2.62
N TRP A 30 7.60 -1.51 -3.11
CA TRP A 30 8.76 -0.85 -2.53
C TRP A 30 8.75 0.60 -2.97
N HIS A 31 8.93 1.53 -2.05
CA HIS A 31 9.13 2.94 -2.34
C HIS A 31 10.56 3.31 -1.96
N GLU A 32 11.37 3.64 -2.96
CA GLU A 32 12.69 4.23 -2.79
C GLU A 32 12.60 5.75 -2.92
N ARG A 33 13.34 6.45 -2.05
CA ARG A 33 13.28 7.91 -1.91
C ARG A 33 13.83 8.58 -3.16
N ILE A 34 13.09 9.57 -3.67
CA ILE A 34 13.64 10.68 -4.47
C ILE A 34 13.52 11.95 -3.60
N PRO A 35 14.41 12.96 -3.72
CA PRO A 35 14.41 14.13 -2.84
C PRO A 35 13.07 14.88 -2.67
N LYS A 36 12.10 14.70 -3.57
CA LYS A 36 10.78 15.34 -3.54
C LYS A 36 9.76 14.68 -2.57
N ALA A 37 10.10 13.55 -1.95
CA ALA A 37 9.24 12.85 -0.99
C ALA A 37 9.11 13.61 0.34
N LYS A 38 7.91 14.15 0.64
CA LYS A 38 7.66 14.97 1.85
C LYS A 38 7.21 14.16 3.08
N LEU A 39 6.37 13.14 2.89
CA LEU A 39 5.76 12.40 4.01
C LEU A 39 6.61 11.22 4.49
N ILE A 40 7.03 10.40 3.54
CA ILE A 40 7.80 9.18 3.78
C ILE A 40 9.19 9.42 3.22
N THR A 41 10.11 9.85 4.08
CA THR A 41 11.46 10.28 3.70
C THR A 41 12.48 9.15 3.70
N ARG A 42 12.04 7.91 3.93
CA ARG A 42 12.89 6.71 4.01
C ARG A 42 12.34 5.60 3.11
N PRO A 43 13.18 4.64 2.67
CA PRO A 43 12.70 3.48 1.95
C PRO A 43 11.67 2.70 2.77
N SER A 44 10.58 2.28 2.12
CA SER A 44 9.45 1.65 2.79
C SER A 44 8.68 0.71 1.88
N TRP A 45 7.99 -0.25 2.50
CA TRP A 45 7.04 -1.09 1.80
C TRP A 45 5.62 -0.57 1.98
N ARG A 46 4.78 -0.79 0.98
CA ARG A 46 3.32 -0.70 1.09
C ARG A 46 2.71 -2.00 0.59
N LEU A 47 1.71 -2.51 1.31
CA LEU A 47 0.99 -3.72 0.91
C LEU A 47 -0.49 -3.41 0.74
N ASP A 48 -1.00 -3.62 -0.47
CA ASP A 48 -2.42 -3.51 -0.80
C ASP A 48 -2.97 -4.90 -1.16
N ARG A 49 -4.27 -5.11 -0.93
CA ARG A 49 -5.00 -6.30 -1.41
C ARG A 49 -6.37 -5.93 -1.97
N VAL A 50 -6.80 -6.70 -2.96
CA VAL A 50 -8.10 -6.52 -3.62
C VAL A 50 -8.81 -7.86 -3.75
N ARG A 51 -10.06 -7.91 -3.28
CA ARG A 51 -11.00 -8.99 -3.59
C ARG A 51 -11.97 -8.48 -4.66
N PRO A 52 -12.06 -9.15 -5.82
CA PRO A 52 -13.04 -8.78 -6.82
C PRO A 52 -14.45 -8.93 -6.24
N GLY A 53 -15.33 -8.01 -6.60
CA GLY A 53 -16.75 -8.16 -6.29
C GLY A 53 -17.43 -9.11 -7.26
N LYS A 54 -18.62 -9.58 -6.88
CA LYS A 54 -19.57 -10.26 -7.76
C LYS A 54 -20.78 -9.34 -7.93
N GLY A 55 -21.01 -8.85 -9.15
CA GLY A 55 -21.97 -7.77 -9.42
C GLY A 55 -23.43 -8.21 -9.60
N TYR A 56 -23.70 -9.51 -9.67
CA TYR A 56 -25.06 -10.05 -9.89
C TYR A 56 -25.19 -11.48 -9.34
N GLY A 57 -26.43 -11.91 -9.07
CA GLY A 57 -26.81 -13.25 -8.60
C GLY A 57 -26.91 -13.38 -7.07
N PRO A 58 -27.26 -14.57 -6.56
CA PRO A 58 -27.57 -14.82 -5.14
C PRO A 58 -26.38 -14.65 -4.18
N HIS A 59 -25.18 -14.43 -4.71
CA HIS A 59 -23.95 -14.20 -3.93
C HIS A 59 -23.29 -12.87 -4.29
N VAL A 60 -24.10 -11.84 -4.54
CA VAL A 60 -23.60 -10.48 -4.81
C VAL A 60 -22.69 -10.03 -3.68
N GLN A 61 -21.49 -9.57 -4.03
CA GLN A 61 -20.47 -9.16 -3.06
C GLN A 61 -19.76 -7.92 -3.60
N PRO A 62 -19.64 -6.83 -2.83
CA PRO A 62 -18.92 -5.65 -3.29
C PRO A 62 -17.42 -5.95 -3.45
N ARG A 63 -16.77 -5.22 -4.34
CA ARG A 63 -15.31 -5.24 -4.45
C ARG A 63 -14.71 -4.69 -3.15
N LEU A 64 -13.79 -5.43 -2.55
CA LEU A 64 -13.02 -4.97 -1.40
C LEU A 64 -11.61 -4.58 -1.85
N ALA A 65 -11.13 -3.42 -1.40
CA ALA A 65 -9.78 -2.96 -1.65
C ALA A 65 -9.22 -2.36 -0.35
N GLU A 66 -8.07 -2.86 0.08
CA GLU A 66 -7.52 -2.58 1.40
C GLU A 66 -6.01 -2.37 1.35
N THR A 67 -5.49 -1.64 2.33
CA THR A 67 -4.06 -1.43 2.56
C THR A 67 -3.72 -1.90 3.97
N ARG A 68 -2.57 -2.56 4.13
CA ARG A 68 -2.04 -2.96 5.43
C ARG A 68 -1.52 -1.72 6.16
N VAL A 69 -2.01 -1.49 7.38
CA VAL A 69 -1.60 -0.39 8.26
C VAL A 69 -1.31 -0.98 9.64
N GLY A 70 -0.03 -1.07 9.99
CA GLY A 70 0.41 -1.90 11.11
C GLY A 70 -0.12 -3.33 10.96
N ASP A 71 -0.87 -3.81 11.96
CA ASP A 71 -1.43 -5.17 11.96
C ASP A 71 -2.85 -5.30 11.41
N ARG A 72 -3.39 -4.23 10.84
CA ARG A 72 -4.78 -4.19 10.36
C ARG A 72 -4.86 -3.93 8.87
N TRP A 73 -5.95 -4.40 8.26
CA TRP A 73 -6.32 -4.04 6.90
C TRP A 73 -7.35 -2.92 6.96
N LEU A 74 -7.03 -1.78 6.36
CA LEU A 74 -7.94 -0.65 6.28
C LEU A 74 -8.43 -0.44 4.85
N PRO A 75 -9.68 0.04 4.65
CA PRO A 75 -10.18 0.34 3.31
C PRO A 75 -9.27 1.30 2.56
N LEU A 76 -8.90 0.94 1.33
CA LEU A 76 -8.00 1.74 0.48
C LEU A 76 -8.52 3.17 0.26
N ARG A 77 -9.84 3.35 0.22
CA ARG A 77 -10.48 4.67 0.12
C ARG A 77 -10.07 5.59 1.28
N ARG A 78 -9.98 5.07 2.51
CA ARG A 78 -9.57 5.83 3.69
C ARG A 78 -8.12 6.31 3.58
N ILE A 79 -7.23 5.44 3.10
CA ILE A 79 -5.82 5.77 2.87
C ILE A 79 -5.67 6.83 1.78
N ARG A 80 -6.42 6.71 0.68
CA ARG A 80 -6.43 7.71 -0.40
C ARG A 80 -6.95 9.06 0.07
N TYR A 81 -8.01 9.07 0.86
CA TYR A 81 -8.57 10.30 1.42
C TYR A 81 -7.55 11.04 2.30
N ALA A 82 -6.87 10.32 3.21
CA ALA A 82 -5.81 10.89 4.03
C ALA A 82 -4.63 11.43 3.19
N ALA A 83 -4.22 10.71 2.14
CA ALA A 83 -3.16 11.15 1.25
C ALA A 83 -3.53 12.43 0.47
N VAL A 84 -4.79 12.54 0.03
CA VAL A 84 -5.31 13.76 -0.61
C VAL A 84 -5.27 14.92 0.37
N ARG A 85 -5.82 14.76 1.58
CA ARG A 85 -5.75 15.79 2.62
C ARG A 85 -4.31 16.24 2.91
N TYR A 86 -3.37 15.30 2.98
CA TYR A 86 -1.96 15.62 3.19
C TYR A 86 -1.40 16.49 2.06
N ASN A 87 -1.67 16.13 0.81
CA ASN A 87 -1.20 16.89 -0.35
C ASN A 87 -1.80 18.31 -0.43
N HIS A 88 -2.99 18.52 0.14
CA HIS A 88 -3.62 19.85 0.25
C HIS A 88 -3.26 20.59 1.55
N GLY A 89 -2.36 20.05 2.39
CA GLY A 89 -1.99 20.68 3.67
C GLY A 89 -3.08 20.61 4.75
N GLN A 90 -4.08 19.74 4.57
CA GLN A 90 -5.25 19.60 5.44
C GLN A 90 -5.24 18.30 6.26
N ALA A 91 -4.17 17.49 6.23
CA ALA A 91 -4.13 16.24 6.97
C ALA A 91 -4.10 16.47 8.49
N THR A 92 -4.90 15.70 9.24
CA THR A 92 -4.75 15.63 10.69
C THR A 92 -3.50 14.85 11.08
N THR A 93 -3.11 14.95 12.35
CA THR A 93 -2.09 14.07 12.96
C THR A 93 -2.44 12.60 12.79
N ALA A 94 -3.72 12.22 12.91
CA ALA A 94 -4.18 10.85 12.72
C ALA A 94 -4.01 10.38 11.26
N ASP A 95 -4.27 11.26 10.28
CA ASP A 95 -4.02 10.97 8.87
C ASP A 95 -2.54 10.70 8.62
N ILE A 96 -1.66 11.56 9.15
CA ILE A 96 -0.20 11.42 9.02
C ILE A 96 0.29 10.11 9.65
N GLN A 97 -0.17 9.79 10.87
CA GLN A 97 0.19 8.55 11.56
C GLN A 97 -0.29 7.32 10.79
N MET A 98 -1.53 7.33 10.31
CA MET A 98 -2.08 6.24 9.49
C MET A 98 -1.29 6.05 8.20
N LEU A 99 -0.92 7.14 7.52
CA LEU A 99 -0.11 7.06 6.31
C LEU A 99 1.31 6.55 6.59
N ARG A 100 1.92 6.92 7.72
CA ARG A 100 3.23 6.38 8.14
C ARG A 100 3.15 4.89 8.49
N ALA A 101 2.10 4.47 9.19
CA ALA A 101 1.86 3.07 9.54
C ALA A 101 1.52 2.20 8.32
N ALA A 102 1.03 2.81 7.23
CA ALA A 102 0.87 2.16 5.93
C ALA A 102 2.21 1.98 5.16
N HIS A 103 3.30 2.57 5.66
CA HIS A 103 4.65 2.55 5.08
C HIS A 103 5.70 2.11 6.12
N PRO A 104 5.64 0.87 6.62
CA PRO A 104 6.65 0.33 7.52
C PRO A 104 8.06 0.44 6.91
N VAL A 105 9.07 0.61 7.78
CA VAL A 105 10.47 0.52 7.37
C VAL A 105 10.70 -0.87 6.77
N ALA A 106 11.53 -0.97 5.74
CA ALA A 106 12.15 -2.28 5.51
C ALA A 106 12.99 -2.61 6.73
N VAL A 107 12.46 -3.48 7.59
CA VAL A 107 13.31 -4.21 8.49
C VAL A 107 14.07 -5.17 7.60
N ALA A 108 15.38 -4.96 7.47
CA ALA A 108 16.27 -5.99 6.95
C ALA A 108 16.25 -7.15 7.95
N LYS A 109 15.26 -8.03 7.83
CA LYS A 109 15.41 -9.36 8.39
C LYS A 109 16.30 -10.09 7.39
N PRO A 110 17.50 -10.56 7.78
CA PRO A 110 18.17 -11.54 6.96
C PRO A 110 17.14 -12.63 6.68
N PHE A 111 16.94 -12.96 5.41
CA PHE A 111 16.20 -14.17 5.08
C PHE A 111 16.88 -15.28 5.88
N PRO A 112 16.16 -16.06 6.72
CA PRO A 112 16.74 -17.26 7.30
C PRO A 112 17.00 -18.21 6.13
N GLY A 113 18.19 -18.08 5.55
CA GLY A 113 18.67 -18.88 4.44
C GLY A 113 19.39 -20.08 5.00
N LYS A 114 18.65 -21.18 5.13
CA LYS A 114 18.94 -22.53 4.61
C LYS A 114 17.92 -23.49 5.22
#